data_AF-A0A2D8U3C1-F1
#
_entry.id   AF-A0A2D8U3C1-F1
#
_cell.length_a   1.000
_cell.length_b   1.000
_cell.length_c   1.000
_cell.angle_alpha   90.00
_cell.angle_beta   90.00
_cell.angle_gamma   90.00
#
_symmetry.space_group_name_H-M   'P 1'
#
loop_
_entity.id
_entity.type
_entity.pdbx_description
1 polymer ?
#
loop_
_entity_poly.entity_id
_entity_poly.type
_entity_poly.pdbx_seq_one_letter_code
_entity_poly.pdbx_strand_id
1 'polypeptide(L)' 'MYKPLTIDSNSSVSEAIVKASNFVGESIPVVSSDGLLLGVVTEADL' A
#
# COMPACT_ATOMS: atom_id res chain seq x y z
N MET A 1 5.51 15.69 11.02
CA MET A 1 6.12 14.69 10.12
C MET A 1 4.98 13.97 9.41
N TYR A 2 4.97 13.99 8.07
CA TYR A 2 3.96 13.26 7.29
C TYR A 2 4.40 11.80 7.15
N LYS A 3 3.53 10.84 7.45
CA LYS A 3 3.78 9.43 7.20
C LYS A 3 3.06 9.04 5.91
N PRO A 4 3.75 8.39 4.95
CA PRO A 4 3.09 7.91 3.75
C PRO A 4 2.06 6.82 4.11
N LEU A 5 0.99 6.73 3.32
CA LEU A 5 0.11 5.58 3.36
C LEU A 5 0.90 4.35 2.91
N THR A 6 0.74 3.23 3.62
CA THR A 6 1.41 1.95 3.28
C THR A 6 0.43 0.78 3.40
N ILE A 7 0.73 -0.29 2.67
CA ILE A 7 0.02 -1.57 2.75
C ILE A 7 0.94 -2.57 3.47
N ASP A 8 0.39 -3.34 4.41
CA ASP A 8 1.14 -4.43 5.04
C ASP A 8 1.19 -5.62 4.06
N SER A 9 2.35 -6.26 3.94
CA SER A 9 2.53 -7.38 3.01
C SER A 9 1.65 -8.61 3.30
N ASN A 10 1.06 -8.69 4.49
CA ASN A 10 0.11 -9.76 4.86
C ASN A 10 -1.35 -9.33 4.73
N SER A 11 -1.63 -8.08 4.31
CA SER A 11 -2.99 -7.64 3.99
C SER A 11 -3.54 -8.41 2.79
N SER A 12 -4.84 -8.66 2.81
CA SER A 12 -5.54 -9.22 1.65
C SER A 12 -5.63 -8.20 0.51
N VAL A 13 -5.82 -8.71 -0.71
CA VAL A 13 -6.03 -7.84 -1.90
C VAL A 13 -7.24 -6.93 -1.72
N SER A 14 -8.32 -7.42 -1.11
CA SER A 14 -9.53 -6.61 -0.83
C SER A 14 -9.22 -5.40 0.06
N GLU A 15 -8.39 -5.58 1.10
CA GLU A 15 -7.96 -4.47 1.95
C GLU A 15 -7.07 -3.48 1.20
N ALA A 16 -6.22 -3.97 0.29
CA ALA A 16 -5.41 -3.13 -0.58
C ALA A 16 -6.28 -2.27 -1.51
N ILE A 17 -7.34 -2.83 -2.10
CA ILE A 17 -8.33 -2.10 -2.93
C ILE A 17 -9.00 -0.98 -2.13
N VAL A 18 -9.45 -1.26 -0.90
CA VAL A 18 -10.09 -0.25 -0.04
C VAL A 18 -9.12 0.89 0.31
N LYS A 19 -7.85 0.57 0.55
CA LYS A 19 -6.82 1.59 0.79
C LYS A 19 -6.51 2.41 -0.47
N ALA A 20 -6.40 1.77 -1.61
CA ALA A 20 -6.09 2.41 -2.89
C ALA A 20 -7.21 3.34 -3.37
N SER A 21 -8.46 2.91 -3.28
CA SER A 21 -9.64 3.70 -3.72
C SER A 21 -9.81 5.06 -3.03
N ASN A 22 -9.20 5.25 -1.85
CA ASN A 22 -9.26 6.50 -1.09
C ASN A 22 -7.93 7.27 -1.10
N PHE A 23 -6.92 6.79 -1.83
CA PHE A 23 -5.59 7.37 -1.87
C PHE A 23 -5.42 8.24 -3.11
N VAL A 24 -4.99 9.49 -2.92
CA VAL A 24 -4.63 10.38 -4.02
C VAL A 24 -3.10 10.33 -4.18
N GLY A 25 -2.64 9.48 -5.09
CA GLY A 25 -1.23 9.33 -5.42
C GLY A 25 -0.99 8.21 -6.45
N GLU A 26 0.23 8.13 -6.98
CA GLU A 26 0.56 7.21 -8.08
C GLU A 26 0.79 5.77 -7.62
N SER A 27 1.34 5.56 -6.43
CA SER A 27 1.65 4.24 -5.90
C SER A 27 1.65 4.21 -4.38
N ILE A 28 1.32 3.04 -3.82
CA ILE A 28 1.30 2.78 -2.38
C ILE A 28 2.42 1.78 -2.05
N PRO A 29 3.38 2.14 -1.18
CA PRO A 29 4.42 1.23 -0.74
C PRO A 29 3.85 0.04 0.05
N VAL A 30 4.34 -1.15 -0.26
CA VAL A 30 4.09 -2.37 0.52
C VAL A 30 5.26 -2.58 1.46
N VAL A 31 4.98 -2.63 2.76
CA VAL A 31 5.98 -2.80 3.82
C VAL A 31 5.72 -4.09 4.59
N SER A 32 6.79 -4.76 5.00
CA SER A 32 6.71 -5.86 5.95
C SER A 32 6.58 -5.34 7.38
N SER A 33 6.25 -6.24 8.30
CA SER A 33 6.06 -5.94 9.73
C SER A 33 7.30 -5.42 10.44
N ASP A 34 8.50 -5.68 9.92
CA ASP A 34 9.80 -5.15 10.37
C ASP A 34 10.17 -3.80 9.73
N GLY A 35 9.28 -3.24 8.89
CA GLY A 35 9.45 -1.93 8.28
C GLY A 35 10.29 -1.90 7.01
N LEU A 36 10.60 -3.06 6.43
CA LEU A 36 11.27 -3.13 5.13
C LEU A 36 10.29 -2.82 4.00
N LEU A 37 10.74 -2.03 3.02
CA LEU A 37 10.02 -1.80 1.78
C LEU A 37 10.17 -3.02 0.88
N LEU A 38 9.05 -3.68 0.56
CA LEU A 38 9.03 -4.88 -0.27
C LEU A 38 8.68 -4.59 -1.72
N GLY A 39 7.94 -3.51 -1.98
CA GLY A 39 7.54 -3.11 -3.31
C GLY A 39 6.51 -1.99 -3.31
N VAL A 40 5.82 -1.83 -4.44
CA VAL A 40 4.75 -0.85 -4.62
C VAL A 40 3.56 -1.50 -5.31
N VAL A 41 2.37 -0.97 -5.04
CA VAL A 41 1.11 -1.32 -5.72
C VAL A 41 0.49 -0.04 -6.28
N THR A 42 -0.05 -0.12 -7.48
CA THR A 42 -0.72 0.97 -8.19
C THR A 42 -2.19 0.63 -8.43
N GLU A 43 -2.99 1.61 -8.87
CA GLU A 43 -4.38 1.36 -9.27
C GLU A 43 -4.49 0.33 -10.42
N ALA A 44 -3.47 0.22 -11.28
CA ALA A 44 -3.49 -0.73 -12.39
C ALA A 44 -3.25 -2.19 -11.96
N ASP A 45 -2.73 -2.41 -10.76
CA ASP A 45 -2.46 -3.75 -10.21
C ASP A 45 -3.69 -4.36 -9.49
N LEU A 46 -4.72 -3.54 -9.20
CA LEU A 46 -5.83 -3.85 -8.28
C LEU A 46 -7.20 -3.98 -8.96
#